data_AF-A0A661B4F5-F1
#
_entry.id   AF-A0A661B4F5-F1
#
_cell.length_a   1.000
_cell.length_b   1.000
_cell.length_c   1.000
_cell.angle_alpha   90.00
_cell.angle_beta   90.00
_cell.angle_gamma   90.00
#
_symmetry.space_group_name_H-M   'P 1'
#
loop_
_entity.id
_entity.type
_entity.pdbx_description
1 polymer ?
#
loop_
_entity_poly.entity_id
_entity_poly.type
_entity_poly.pdbx_seq_one_letter_code
_entity_poly.pdbx_strand_id
1 'polypeptide(L)'
;MHKLPPILEFPRDDTIVAIATPPGRAALGIVRISGPEAINIVSNLWSSKKAVEKLPGGSANVGSVKLPNGISDTAVITVWRCPKSYTGQDLIELTLHGSPALLAEVEKAAITFGARAAAPGEFTLRAIMNGKLSVSEAGAISAL
;
A
#
# COMPACT_ATOMS: atom_id res chain seq x y z
N MET A 1 -28.56 -4.31 24.31
CA MET A 1 -27.18 -3.78 24.28
C MET A 1 -26.34 -4.68 23.39
N HIS A 2 -26.18 -4.34 22.12
CA HIS A 2 -25.23 -5.04 21.26
C HIS A 2 -23.81 -4.70 21.74
N LYS A 3 -23.11 -5.70 22.29
CA LYS A 3 -21.67 -5.60 22.53
C LYS A 3 -21.02 -5.43 21.16
N LEU A 4 -20.36 -4.29 20.96
CA LEU A 4 -19.42 -4.12 19.85
C LEU A 4 -18.45 -5.31 19.89
N PRO A 5 -18.11 -5.90 18.73
CA PRO A 5 -17.08 -6.93 18.68
C PRO A 5 -15.80 -6.39 19.32
N PRO A 6 -14.96 -7.26 19.93
CA PRO A 6 -13.70 -6.83 20.51
C PRO A 6 -12.99 -5.98 19.47
N ILE A 7 -12.63 -4.75 19.85
CA ILE A 7 -11.86 -3.84 19.03
C ILE A 7 -10.67 -4.67 18.57
N LEU A 8 -10.62 -5.06 17.29
CA LEU A 8 -9.42 -5.65 16.73
C LEU A 8 -8.34 -4.59 17.01
N GLU A 9 -7.42 -4.89 17.92
CA GLU A 9 -6.26 -4.06 18.17
C GLU A 9 -5.40 -4.14 16.91
N PHE A 10 -5.74 -3.35 15.91
CA PHE A 10 -4.91 -3.15 14.75
C PHE A 10 -3.67 -2.38 15.22
N PRO A 11 -2.47 -2.95 15.09
CA PRO A 11 -1.26 -2.21 15.39
C PRO A 11 -1.25 -0.96 14.52
N ARG A 12 -1.03 0.20 15.13
CA ARG A 12 -0.99 1.48 14.38
C ARG A 12 0.39 1.77 13.78
N ASP A 13 1.40 1.14 14.37
CA ASP A 13 2.81 1.42 14.10
C ASP A 13 3.44 0.38 13.18
N ASP A 14 2.66 -0.57 12.66
CA ASP A 14 3.10 -1.49 11.61
C ASP A 14 2.79 -0.95 10.21
N THR A 15 3.44 -1.53 9.21
CA THR A 15 3.22 -1.21 7.80
C THR A 15 2.46 -2.34 7.13
N ILE A 16 1.40 -2.00 6.40
CA ILE A 16 0.56 -2.96 5.70
C ILE A 16 0.74 -2.90 4.20
N VAL A 17 0.53 -4.03 3.53
CA VAL A 17 0.53 -4.17 2.07
C VAL A 17 -0.70 -4.95 1.61
N ALA A 18 -1.23 -4.59 0.45
CA ALA A 18 -2.21 -5.40 -0.28
C ALA A 18 -2.17 -5.10 -1.79
N ILE A 19 -2.64 -6.06 -2.59
CA ILE A 19 -3.05 -5.79 -3.97
C ILE A 19 -4.35 -4.98 -3.94
N ALA A 20 -4.33 -3.78 -4.53
CA ALA A 20 -5.41 -2.80 -4.49
C ALA A 20 -6.34 -2.83 -5.72
N THR A 21 -6.05 -3.70 -6.69
CA THR A 21 -6.87 -3.93 -7.88
C THR A 21 -7.61 -5.27 -7.82
N PRO A 22 -8.75 -5.42 -8.52
CA PRO A 22 -9.46 -6.69 -8.60
C PRO A 22 -8.56 -7.86 -9.05
N PRO A 23 -8.83 -9.09 -8.58
CA PRO A 23 -8.07 -10.26 -8.99
C PRO A 23 -8.29 -10.58 -10.48
N GLY A 24 -7.23 -11.04 -11.15
CA GLY A 24 -7.28 -11.45 -12.56
C GLY A 24 -6.18 -10.83 -13.40
N ARG A 25 -6.09 -11.24 -14.67
CA ARG A 25 -5.17 -10.64 -15.63
C ARG A 25 -5.74 -9.32 -16.13
N ALA A 26 -4.94 -8.27 -16.10
CA ALA A 26 -5.28 -6.95 -16.60
C ALA A 26 -4.05 -6.27 -17.21
N ALA A 27 -4.24 -5.13 -17.88
CA ALA A 27 -3.12 -4.32 -18.37
C ALA A 27 -2.25 -3.84 -17.20
N LEU A 28 -2.88 -3.40 -16.10
CA LEU A 28 -2.23 -2.86 -14.93
C LEU A 28 -2.76 -3.52 -13.65
N GLY A 29 -1.93 -3.54 -12.62
CA GLY A 29 -2.28 -3.90 -11.26
C GLY A 29 -1.58 -2.99 -10.26
N ILE A 30 -2.18 -2.80 -9.09
CA ILE A 30 -1.64 -1.88 -8.07
C ILE A 30 -1.32 -2.67 -6.81
N VAL A 31 -0.10 -2.55 -6.30
CA VAL A 31 0.25 -2.96 -4.93
C VAL A 31 0.38 -1.71 -4.08
N ARG A 32 -0.39 -1.64 -2.99
CA ARG A 32 -0.44 -0.49 -2.08
C ARG A 32 0.21 -0.86 -0.75
N ILE A 33 1.10 0.00 -0.28
CA ILE A 33 1.83 -0.13 1.00
C ILE A 33 1.55 1.11 1.85
N SER A 34 1.20 0.96 3.13
CA SER A 34 0.99 2.11 4.03
C SER A 34 1.44 1.85 5.46
N GLY A 35 2.11 2.83 6.06
CA GLY A 35 2.66 2.75 7.42
C GLY A 35 4.01 3.45 7.53
N PRO A 36 4.62 3.47 8.73
CA PRO A 36 5.86 4.20 8.98
C PRO A 36 7.05 3.71 8.14
N GLU A 37 7.09 2.43 7.75
CA GLU A 37 8.18 1.84 6.97
C GLU A 37 7.86 1.74 5.46
N ALA A 38 6.72 2.27 5.00
CA ALA A 38 6.27 2.11 3.61
C ALA A 38 7.33 2.56 2.58
N ILE A 39 7.98 3.69 2.84
CA ILE A 39 9.02 4.26 1.98
C ILE A 39 10.28 3.38 2.00
N ASN A 40 10.72 2.94 3.18
CA ASN A 40 11.91 2.10 3.34
C ASN A 40 11.72 0.73 2.67
N ILE A 41 10.55 0.11 2.86
CA ILE A 41 10.19 -1.17 2.23
C ILE A 41 10.24 -1.03 0.70
N VAL A 42 9.57 -0.02 0.14
CA VAL A 42 9.57 0.15 -1.32
C VAL A 42 10.95 0.55 -1.85
N SER A 43 11.75 1.28 -1.08
CA SER A 43 13.14 1.60 -1.45
C SER A 43 14.00 0.34 -1.65
N ASN A 44 13.70 -0.76 -0.97
CA ASN A 44 14.39 -2.04 -1.19
C ASN A 44 13.93 -2.80 -2.45
N LEU A 45 12.71 -2.53 -2.92
CA LEU A 45 12.13 -3.10 -4.14
C LEU A 45 12.39 -2.23 -5.37
N TRP A 46 12.70 -0.95 -5.20
CA TRP A 46 12.88 0.00 -6.29
C TRP A 46 14.32 0.00 -6.80
N SER A 47 14.49 0.06 -8.12
CA SER A 47 15.80 0.03 -8.77
C SER A 47 16.75 1.16 -8.35
N SER A 48 16.20 2.27 -7.85
CA SER A 48 16.97 3.40 -7.29
C SER A 48 16.60 3.64 -5.83
N LYS A 49 17.28 2.92 -4.91
CA LYS A 49 16.98 2.95 -3.47
C LYS A 49 16.90 4.36 -2.88
N LYS A 50 17.94 5.18 -3.11
CA LYS A 50 18.02 6.57 -2.61
C LYS A 50 17.07 7.54 -3.29
N ALA A 51 16.38 7.13 -4.36
CA ALA A 51 15.45 8.01 -5.08
C ALA A 51 14.10 8.09 -4.38
N VAL A 52 13.56 6.97 -3.87
CA VAL A 52 12.19 6.93 -3.30
C VAL A 52 12.04 7.89 -2.12
N GLU A 53 13.02 7.92 -1.21
CA GLU A 53 13.07 8.85 -0.07
C GLU A 53 13.07 10.34 -0.49
N LYS A 54 13.53 10.65 -1.71
CA LYS A 54 13.60 12.02 -2.23
C LYS A 54 12.41 12.39 -3.11
N LEU A 55 11.56 11.43 -3.47
CA LEU A 55 10.38 11.72 -4.27
C LEU A 55 9.40 12.59 -3.46
N PRO A 56 8.91 13.69 -4.05
CA PRO A 56 7.93 14.55 -3.39
C PRO A 56 6.60 13.81 -3.21
N GLY A 57 5.88 14.12 -2.13
CA GLY A 57 4.52 13.62 -1.93
C GLY A 57 3.56 14.13 -3.01
N GLY A 58 2.61 13.30 -3.44
CA GLY A 58 1.69 13.58 -4.53
C GLY A 58 2.34 13.47 -5.92
N SER A 59 3.49 12.82 -6.05
CA SER A 59 4.17 12.64 -7.34
C SER A 59 4.10 11.20 -7.83
N ALA A 60 4.12 11.04 -9.15
CA ALA A 60 4.21 9.77 -9.85
C ALA A 60 5.48 9.74 -10.69
N ASN A 61 6.27 8.66 -10.60
CA ASN A 61 7.56 8.54 -11.28
C ASN A 61 7.69 7.17 -11.93
N VAL A 62 8.28 7.11 -13.12
CA VAL A 62 8.57 5.85 -13.81
C VAL A 62 9.90 5.29 -13.33
N GLY A 63 9.97 3.97 -13.16
CA GLY A 63 11.20 3.27 -12.90
C GLY A 63 11.00 1.77 -12.99
N SER A 64 11.66 1.01 -12.11
CA SER A 64 11.53 -0.45 -12.13
C SER A 64 11.48 -1.02 -10.72
N VAL A 65 10.59 -1.98 -10.54
CA VAL A 65 10.60 -2.87 -9.38
C VAL A 65 11.53 -4.03 -9.69
N LYS A 66 12.40 -4.38 -8.75
CA LYS A 66 13.34 -5.50 -8.81
C LYS A 66 13.13 -6.37 -7.59
N LEU A 67 12.72 -7.60 -7.83
CA LEU A 67 12.42 -8.57 -6.78
C LEU A 67 13.64 -9.42 -6.44
N PRO A 68 13.75 -9.93 -5.20
CA PRO A 68 14.87 -10.78 -4.79
C PRO A 68 15.02 -12.07 -5.62
N ASN A 69 13.93 -12.56 -6.22
CA ASN A 69 13.90 -13.74 -7.07
C ASN A 69 14.37 -13.48 -8.52
N GLY A 70 14.82 -12.26 -8.84
CA GLY A 70 15.30 -11.88 -10.17
C GLY A 70 14.23 -11.36 -11.12
N ILE A 71 12.95 -11.41 -10.76
CA ILE A 71 11.87 -10.79 -11.53
C ILE A 71 12.02 -9.27 -11.46
N SER A 72 11.81 -8.61 -12.60
CA SER A 72 11.76 -7.14 -12.67
C SER A 72 10.60 -6.69 -13.53
N ASP A 73 10.03 -5.55 -13.19
CA ASP A 73 8.98 -4.91 -13.98
C ASP A 73 9.21 -3.40 -14.09
N THR A 74 8.85 -2.82 -15.24
CA THR A 74 8.76 -1.37 -15.40
C THR A 74 7.46 -0.90 -14.76
N ALA A 75 7.55 0.03 -13.83
CA ALA A 75 6.44 0.41 -12.98
C ALA A 75 6.36 1.93 -12.81
N VAL A 76 5.19 2.39 -12.36
CA VAL A 76 5.00 3.74 -11.84
C VAL A 76 4.90 3.67 -10.33
N ILE A 77 5.74 4.44 -9.63
CA ILE A 77 5.63 4.65 -8.19
C ILE A 77 4.88 5.96 -7.93
N THR A 78 3.82 5.89 -7.12
CA THR A 78 3.15 7.06 -6.57
C THR A 78 3.46 7.18 -5.09
N VAL A 79 3.93 8.35 -4.66
CA VAL A 79 4.36 8.59 -3.28
C VAL A 79 3.41 9.55 -2.59
N TRP A 80 2.86 9.15 -1.45
CA TRP A 80 2.06 10.00 -0.58
C TRP A 80 2.75 10.11 0.78
N ARG A 81 3.02 11.33 1.22
CA ARG A 81 3.67 11.59 2.51
C ARG A 81 2.63 11.87 3.58
N CYS A 82 2.83 11.33 4.77
CA CYS A 82 2.07 11.70 5.96
C CYS A 82 2.05 13.23 6.14
N PRO A 83 0.90 13.86 6.46
CA PRO A 83 -0.44 13.28 6.64
C PRO A 83 -1.32 13.33 5.36
N LYS A 84 -0.73 13.65 4.20
CA LYS A 84 -1.41 13.88 2.92
C LYS A 84 -1.52 12.60 2.08
N SER A 85 -2.16 11.58 2.65
CA SER A 85 -2.47 10.31 2.00
C SER A 85 -3.88 9.84 2.37
N TYR A 86 -4.36 8.76 1.74
CA TYR A 86 -5.65 8.15 2.05
C TYR A 86 -5.74 7.69 3.51
N THR A 87 -4.75 6.95 4.00
CA THR A 87 -4.70 6.45 5.38
C THR A 87 -4.27 7.51 6.39
N GLY A 88 -3.68 8.62 5.94
CA GLY A 88 -3.03 9.60 6.81
C GLY A 88 -1.60 9.22 7.22
N GLN A 89 -1.09 8.06 6.82
CA GLN A 89 0.31 7.64 7.01
C GLN A 89 1.12 7.85 5.73
N ASP A 90 2.42 7.56 5.74
CA ASP A 90 3.12 7.36 4.47
C ASP A 90 2.44 6.22 3.70
N LEU A 91 2.26 6.43 2.39
CA LEU A 91 1.58 5.49 1.51
C LEU A 91 2.24 5.50 0.15
N ILE A 92 2.57 4.31 -0.35
CA ILE A 92 3.13 4.10 -1.67
C ILE A 92 2.19 3.23 -2.48
N GLU A 93 2.05 3.55 -3.76
CA GLU A 93 1.39 2.70 -4.75
C GLU A 93 2.37 2.35 -5.85
N LEU A 94 2.49 1.06 -6.13
CA LEU A 94 3.25 0.52 -7.25
C LEU A 94 2.25 0.08 -8.32
N THR A 95 2.15 0.84 -9.40
CA THR A 95 1.38 0.47 -10.59
C THR A 95 2.29 -0.33 -11.51
N LEU A 96 1.96 -1.60 -11.68
CA LEU A 96 2.73 -2.64 -12.36
C LEU A 96 1.92 -3.20 -13.53
N HIS A 97 2.52 -4.03 -14.36
CA HIS A 97 1.74 -4.87 -15.28
C HIS A 97 0.80 -5.80 -14.50
N GLY A 98 -0.45 -5.93 -14.96
CA GLY A 98 -1.52 -6.64 -14.27
C GLY A 98 -1.42 -8.18 -14.34
N SER A 99 -0.24 -8.74 -14.10
CA SER A 99 -0.02 -10.18 -13.95
C SER A 99 -0.22 -10.60 -12.50
N PRO A 100 -1.18 -11.49 -12.19
CA PRO A 100 -1.42 -11.95 -10.81
C PRO A 100 -0.18 -12.48 -10.11
N ALA A 101 0.68 -13.21 -10.84
CA ALA A 101 1.92 -13.75 -10.30
C ALA A 101 2.93 -12.65 -9.93
N LEU A 102 3.03 -11.60 -10.75
CA LEU A 102 3.90 -10.46 -10.47
C LEU A 102 3.42 -9.72 -9.21
N LEU A 103 2.13 -9.39 -9.15
CA LEU A 103 1.55 -8.64 -8.02
C LEU A 103 1.73 -9.41 -6.69
N ALA A 104 1.49 -10.73 -6.72
CA ALA A 104 1.70 -11.59 -5.56
C ALA A 104 3.17 -11.66 -5.11
N GLU A 105 4.12 -11.71 -6.05
CA GLU A 105 5.55 -11.70 -5.70
C GLU A 105 6.01 -10.34 -5.15
N VAL A 106 5.44 -9.22 -5.64
CA VAL A 106 5.70 -7.88 -5.07
C VAL A 106 5.14 -7.77 -3.65
N GLU A 107 3.90 -8.21 -3.42
CA GLU A 107 3.29 -8.24 -2.08
C GLU A 107 4.12 -9.11 -1.11
N LYS A 108 4.49 -10.32 -1.52
CA LYS A 108 5.35 -11.23 -0.73
C LYS A 108 6.71 -10.60 -0.42
N ALA A 109 7.32 -9.91 -1.38
CA ALA A 109 8.58 -9.23 -1.16
C ALA A 109 8.43 -8.08 -0.15
N ALA A 110 7.35 -7.29 -0.24
CA ALA A 110 7.06 -6.25 0.75
C ALA A 110 6.89 -6.83 2.17
N ILE A 111 6.21 -7.98 2.29
CA ILE A 111 6.08 -8.71 3.57
C ILE A 111 7.47 -9.14 4.09
N THR A 112 8.31 -9.68 3.21
CA THR A 112 9.68 -10.10 3.57
C THR A 112 10.52 -8.92 4.09
N PHE A 113 10.27 -7.70 3.60
CA PHE A 113 10.94 -6.48 4.05
C PHE A 113 10.30 -5.80 5.27
N GLY A 114 9.29 -6.43 5.90
CA GLY A 114 8.73 -5.97 7.17
C GLY A 114 7.30 -5.43 7.11
N ALA A 115 6.63 -5.51 5.95
CA ALA A 115 5.19 -5.27 5.91
C ALA A 115 4.40 -6.49 6.43
N ARG A 116 3.15 -6.27 6.80
CA ARG A 116 2.15 -7.32 7.03
C ARG A 116 1.06 -7.24 5.95
N ALA A 117 0.47 -8.37 5.59
CA ALA A 117 -0.74 -8.35 4.75
C ALA A 117 -1.87 -7.57 5.46
N ALA A 118 -2.48 -6.63 4.75
CA ALA A 118 -3.60 -5.85 5.28
C ALA A 118 -4.83 -6.74 5.50
N ALA A 119 -5.56 -6.52 6.59
CA ALA A 119 -6.88 -7.11 6.77
C ALA A 119 -7.92 -6.44 5.85
N PRO A 120 -9.06 -7.11 5.58
CA PRO A 120 -10.16 -6.51 4.82
C PRO A 120 -10.59 -5.15 5.43
N GLY A 121 -10.61 -4.10 4.60
CA GLY A 121 -11.00 -2.75 5.02
C GLY A 121 -9.97 -1.99 5.85
N GLU A 122 -8.79 -2.57 6.13
CA GLU A 122 -7.83 -1.97 7.08
C GLU A 122 -7.30 -0.61 6.64
N PHE A 123 -7.08 -0.38 5.33
CA PHE A 123 -6.69 0.95 4.83
C PHE A 123 -7.74 2.02 5.14
N THR A 124 -9.02 1.71 4.96
CA THR A 124 -10.13 2.64 5.26
C THR A 124 -10.31 2.82 6.75
N LEU A 125 -10.13 1.76 7.54
CA LEU A 125 -10.13 1.85 9.01
C LEU A 125 -9.02 2.79 9.50
N ARG A 126 -7.79 2.68 8.98
CA ARG A 126 -6.69 3.59 9.31
C ARG A 126 -7.00 5.03 8.91
N ALA A 127 -7.66 5.24 7.77
CA ALA A 127 -8.14 6.55 7.35
C ALA A 127 -9.11 7.16 8.38
N ILE A 128 -10.06 6.38 8.90
CA ILE A 128 -10.96 6.83 9.99
C ILE A 128 -10.16 7.16 11.26
N MET A 129 -9.27 6.27 11.67
CA MET A 129 -8.49 6.41 12.90
C MET A 129 -7.55 7.63 12.88
N ASN A 130 -7.08 8.02 11.70
CA ASN A 130 -6.25 9.21 11.49
C ASN A 130 -7.06 10.45 11.09
N GLY A 131 -8.39 10.42 11.25
CA GLY A 131 -9.27 11.56 11.00
C GLY A 131 -9.36 11.99 9.53
N LYS A 132 -8.99 11.12 8.59
CA LYS A 132 -9.07 11.36 7.14
C LYS A 132 -10.48 11.16 6.58
N LEU A 133 -11.26 10.30 7.23
CA LEU A 133 -12.63 9.97 6.88
C LEU A 133 -13.49 9.85 8.15
N SER A 134 -14.75 10.24 8.07
CA SER A 134 -15.77 9.84 9.03
C SER A 134 -16.23 8.40 8.77
N VAL A 135 -16.86 7.79 9.78
CA VAL A 135 -17.48 6.45 9.63
C VAL A 135 -18.55 6.44 8.53
N SER A 136 -19.30 7.54 8.38
CA SER A 136 -20.31 7.67 7.32
C SER A 136 -19.68 7.69 5.93
N GLU A 137 -18.58 8.43 5.74
CA GLU A 137 -17.86 8.47 4.46
C GLU A 137 -17.22 7.12 4.12
N ALA A 138 -16.64 6.44 5.11
CA ALA A 138 -16.11 5.09 4.93
C ALA A 138 -17.20 4.08 4.53
N GLY A 139 -18.38 4.17 5.15
CA GLY A 139 -19.54 3.34 4.79
C GLY A 139 -19.99 3.58 3.35
N ALA A 140 -19.98 4.83 2.88
CA ALA A 140 -20.32 5.17 1.50
C ALA A 140 -19.32 4.58 0.49
N ILE A 141 -18.02 4.61 0.79
CA ILE A 141 -16.97 4.01 -0.07
C ILE A 141 -17.19 2.49 -0.24
N SER A 142 -17.55 1.78 0.84
CA SER A 142 -17.76 0.34 0.79
C SER A 142 -19.00 -0.09 -0.03
N ALA A 143 -19.87 0.86 -0.38
CA ALA A 143 -21.11 0.60 -1.14
C ALA A 143 -20.97 0.86 -2.65
N LEU A 144 -19.79 1.33 -3.11
CA LEU A 144 -19.46 1.57 -4.52
C LEU A 144 -18.85 0.33 -5.18
#